data_AF-A0A6B3GK92-F1
#
_entry.id   AF-A0A6B3GK92-F1
#
_cell.length_a   1.000
_cell.length_b   1.000
_cell.length_c   1.000
_cell.angle_alpha   90.00
_cell.angle_beta   90.00
_cell.angle_gamma   90.00
#
_symmetry.space_group_name_H-M   'P 1'
#
loop_
_entity.id
_entity.type
_entity.pdbx_description
1 polymer ?
#
loop_
_entity_poly.entity_id
_entity_poly.type
_entity_poly.pdbx_seq_one_letter_code
_entity_poly.pdbx_strand_id
1 'polypeptide(L)' 'IGSIMGIGFPPWTGGVLQYINGYEGGLPGFVARARELADRYGDRFLPPALLVEKAEKGETFHD' A
#
# COMPACT_ATOMS: atom_id res chain seq x y z
N ILE A 1 -12.57 -1.08 -5.86
CA ILE A 1 -13.99 -1.08 -5.40
C ILE A 1 -14.26 -2.05 -4.25
N GLY A 2 -13.83 -3.32 -4.33
CA GLY A 2 -14.11 -4.33 -3.28
C GLY A 2 -13.68 -3.95 -1.86
N SER A 3 -12.65 -3.12 -1.68
CA SER A 3 -12.21 -2.65 -0.37
C SER A 3 -13.13 -1.59 0.27
N ILE A 4 -13.85 -0.79 -0.53
CA ILE A 4 -14.82 0.19 0.00
C ILE A 4 -16.11 -0.53 0.41
N MET A 5 -16.64 -1.36 -0.50
CA MET A 5 -17.93 -2.03 -0.32
C MET A 5 -17.85 -3.30 0.55
N GLY A 6 -16.68 -3.94 0.66
CA GLY A 6 -16.51 -5.22 1.35
C GLY A 6 -15.98 -5.12 2.79
N ILE A 7 -15.03 -4.22 3.06
CA ILE A 7 -14.41 -4.06 4.39
C ILE A 7 -14.65 -2.69 5.03
N GLY A 8 -15.43 -1.81 4.37
CA GLY A 8 -15.77 -0.48 4.88
C GLY A 8 -14.63 0.53 4.82
N PHE A 9 -13.66 0.37 3.92
CA PHE A 9 -12.56 1.33 3.80
C PHE A 9 -13.09 2.72 3.37
N PRO A 10 -12.59 3.83 3.95
CA PRO A 10 -13.12 5.16 3.70
C PRO A 10 -13.26 5.53 2.22
N PRO A 11 -14.47 5.80 1.71
CA PRO A 11 -14.72 5.98 0.27
C PRO A 11 -14.00 7.19 -0.32
N TRP A 12 -13.76 8.25 0.46
CA TRP A 12 -13.07 9.46 -0.01
C TRP A 12 -11.58 9.26 -0.33
N THR A 13 -11.02 8.10 0.03
CA THR A 13 -9.62 7.74 -0.31
C THR A 13 -9.50 7.02 -1.65
N GLY A 14 -10.62 6.66 -2.29
CA GLY A 14 -10.63 5.84 -3.51
C GLY A 14 -10.36 4.33 -3.27
N GLY A 15 -10.23 3.91 -2.02
CA GLY A 15 -9.94 2.52 -1.63
C GLY A 15 -8.46 2.30 -1.33
N VAL A 16 -8.11 1.08 -0.92
CA VAL A 16 -6.76 0.76 -0.37
C VAL A 16 -5.64 1.07 -1.37
N LEU A 17 -5.83 0.80 -2.66
CA LEU A 17 -4.80 1.06 -3.68
C LEU A 17 -4.56 2.56 -3.90
N GLN A 18 -5.62 3.36 -3.89
CA GLN A 18 -5.49 4.81 -4.03
C GLN A 18 -4.92 5.46 -2.76
N TYR A 19 -5.21 4.90 -1.59
CA TYR A 19 -4.54 5.27 -0.34
C TYR A 19 -3.03 5.06 -0.40
N ILE A 20 -2.57 3.93 -0.97
CA ILE A 20 -1.14 3.64 -1.13
C ILE A 20 -0.46 4.66 -2.07
N ASN A 21 -1.12 5.03 -3.16
CA ASN A 21 -0.59 6.05 -4.08
C ASN A 21 -0.47 7.43 -3.40
N GLY A 22 -1.43 7.79 -2.54
CA GLY A 22 -1.46 9.06 -1.81
C GLY A 22 -0.64 9.05 -0.51
N TYR A 23 0.06 7.97 -0.19
CA TYR A 23 0.90 7.88 0.99
C TYR A 23 2.07 8.87 0.91
N GLU A 24 2.61 9.31 2.05
CA GLU A 24 3.79 10.17 2.07
C GLU A 24 4.99 9.44 1.43
N GLY A 25 5.54 9.99 0.35
CA GLY A 25 6.55 9.30 -0.47
C GLY A 25 5.98 8.26 -1.44
N GLY A 26 4.67 8.21 -1.64
CA GLY A 26 3.96 7.32 -2.57
C GLY A 26 4.11 5.84 -2.25
N LEU A 27 3.97 4.99 -3.27
CA LEU A 27 4.15 3.55 -3.13
C LEU A 27 5.52 3.15 -2.53
N PRO A 28 6.65 3.77 -2.89
CA PRO A 28 7.93 3.50 -2.22
C PRO A 28 7.92 3.83 -0.73
N GLY A 29 7.34 4.98 -0.33
CA GLY A 29 7.19 5.35 1.06
C GLY A 29 6.34 4.36 1.84
N PHE A 30 5.26 3.86 1.23
CA PHE A 30 4.41 2.82 1.83
C PHE A 30 5.16 1.50 2.03
N VAL A 31 5.94 1.05 1.04
CA VAL A 31 6.75 -0.17 1.13
C VAL A 31 7.84 -0.04 2.21
N ALA A 32 8.49 1.12 2.31
CA ALA A 32 9.45 1.40 3.36
C ALA A 32 8.80 1.29 4.75
N ARG A 33 7.62 1.92 4.93
CA ARG A 33 6.88 1.83 6.18
C ARG A 33 6.46 0.41 6.53
N ALA A 34 6.03 -0.37 5.55
CA ALA A 34 5.66 -1.77 5.74
C ALA A 34 6.85 -2.60 6.25
N ARG A 35 8.05 -2.38 5.71
CA ARG A 35 9.29 -3.05 6.18
C ARG A 35 9.63 -2.67 7.63
N GLU A 36 9.54 -1.38 7.99
CA GLU A 36 9.75 -0.95 9.39
C GLU A 36 8.78 -1.65 10.38
N LEU A 37 7.53 -1.85 9.95
CA LEU A 37 6.54 -2.57 10.75
C LEU A 37 6.85 -4.08 10.81
N ALA A 38 7.35 -4.66 9.72
CA ALA A 38 7.77 -6.06 9.70
C ALA A 38 8.94 -6.30 10.65
N ASP A 39 9.94 -5.42 10.65
CA ASP A 39 11.08 -5.52 11.56
C ASP A 39 10.66 -5.44 13.03
N ARG A 40 9.63 -4.65 13.35
CA ARG A 40 9.16 -4.45 14.73
C ARG A 40 8.13 -5.48 15.20
N TYR A 41 7.28 -5.96 14.30
CA TYR A 41 6.09 -6.73 14.65
C TYR A 41 5.96 -8.06 13.90
N GLY A 42 6.97 -8.41 13.11
CA GLY A 42 7.08 -9.69 12.41
C GLY A 42 6.44 -9.71 11.01
N ASP A 43 6.59 -10.85 10.37
CA ASP A 43 6.41 -11.08 8.93
C ASP A 43 5.02 -10.73 8.39
N ARG A 44 4.00 -10.59 9.24
CA ARG A 44 2.64 -10.20 8.79
C ARG A 44 2.59 -8.83 8.09
N PHE A 45 3.59 -7.99 8.32
CA PHE A 45 3.69 -6.66 7.73
C PHE A 45 4.62 -6.61 6.51
N LEU A 46 5.21 -7.74 6.11
CA LEU A 46 6.06 -7.76 4.92
C LEU A 46 5.23 -7.32 3.69
N PRO A 47 5.72 -6.33 2.92
CA PRO A 47 5.05 -5.92 1.71
C PRO A 47 5.07 -7.07 0.69
N PRO A 48 3.93 -7.39 0.04
CA PRO A 48 3.89 -8.34 -1.06
C PRO A 48 4.88 -7.98 -2.17
N ALA A 49 5.44 -9.00 -2.84
CA ALA A 49 6.42 -8.82 -3.93
C ALA A 49 5.91 -7.85 -5.02
N LEU A 50 4.64 -7.92 -5.39
CA LEU A 50 4.02 -7.01 -6.36
C LEU A 50 4.15 -5.52 -5.96
N LEU A 51 4.01 -5.19 -4.67
CA LEU A 51 4.17 -3.81 -4.19
C LEU A 51 5.63 -3.37 -4.26
N VAL A 52 6.55 -4.28 -3.92
CA VAL A 52 7.98 -4.01 -3.98
C VAL A 52 8.44 -3.77 -5.41
N GLU A 53 8.07 -4.65 -6.34
CA GLU A 53 8.43 -4.52 -7.76
C GLU A 53 7.88 -3.24 -8.38
N LYS A 54 6.65 -2.86 -8.05
CA LYS A 54 6.05 -1.60 -8.52
C LYS A 54 6.70 -0.37 -7.90
N ALA A 55 7.06 -0.44 -6.61
CA ALA A 55 7.80 0.63 -5.93
C ALA A 55 9.17 0.87 -6.57
N GLU A 56 9.90 -0.20 -6.90
CA GLU A 56 11.21 -0.12 -7.55
C GLU A 56 11.13 0.49 -8.95
N LYS A 57 10.02 0.26 -9.66
CA LYS A 57 9.75 0.84 -10.98
C LYS A 57 9.16 2.25 -10.94
N GLY A 58 8.83 2.78 -9.75
CA GLY A 58 8.14 4.06 -9.59
C GLY A 58 6.72 4.06 -10.17
N GLU A 59 6.09 2.90 -10.29
CA GLU A 59 4.74 2.75 -10.84
C GLU A 59 3.68 3.07 -9.77
N THR A 60 2.55 3.61 -10.22
CA THR A 60 1.36 3.85 -9.40
C THR A 60 0.23 2.91 -9.79
N PHE A 61 -0.69 2.65 -8.85
CA PHE A 61 -1.89 1.89 -9.15
C PHE A 61 -2.91 2.77 -9.89
N HIS A 62 -3.19 2.42 -11.13
CA HIS A 62 -4.31 2.98 -11.89
C HIS A 62 -5.43 1.93 -11.98
N ASP A 63 -6.67 2.41 -12.01
CA ASP A 63 -7.83 1.61 -12.40
C ASP A 63 -7.88 1.52 -13.94
#